data_AF-A0A1X6YRC4-F1
#
_entry.id   AF-A0A1X6YRC4-F1
#
_cell.length_a   1.000
_cell.length_b   1.000
_cell.length_c   1.000
_cell.angle_alpha   90.00
_cell.angle_beta   90.00
_cell.angle_gamma   90.00
#
_symmetry.space_group_name_H-M   'P 1'
#
loop_
_entity.id
_entity.type
_entity.pdbx_description
1 polymer ?
#
loop_
_entity_poly.entity_id
_entity_poly.type
_entity_poly.pdbx_seq_one_letter_code
_entity_poly.pdbx_strand_id
1 'polypeptide(L)'
;MKDMGFPKASKEDAGLKETEADREVRDGAFRVAAGELRSFIERFEHLAAEKKDIADQQKEVMAEAKGRGYDVKVLRLLIALRKRAPDDIAEEEAVLQMYKDALGMS
;
A
#
# COMPACT_ATOMS: atom_id res chain seq x y z
N MET A 1 23.96 -45.52 -59.38
CA MET A 1 22.97 -45.14 -58.35
C MET A 1 22.87 -46.25 -57.31
N LYS A 2 23.25 -45.97 -56.06
CA LYS A 2 22.79 -46.67 -54.86
C LYS A 2 22.61 -45.60 -53.79
N ASP A 3 21.37 -45.43 -53.35
CA ASP A 3 20.93 -44.44 -52.38
C ASP A 3 21.65 -44.64 -51.04
N MET A 4 22.57 -43.74 -50.70
CA MET A 4 23.03 -43.55 -49.33
C MET A 4 22.11 -42.52 -48.68
N GLY A 5 20.95 -42.98 -48.21
CA GLY A 5 20.05 -42.18 -47.40
C GLY A 5 20.77 -41.74 -46.13
N PHE A 6 20.86 -40.42 -45.92
CA PHE A 6 21.30 -39.84 -44.66
C PHE A 6 20.39 -40.35 -43.53
N PRO A 7 20.94 -40.84 -42.40
CA PRO A 7 20.11 -41.30 -41.30
C PRO A 7 19.31 -40.11 -40.75
N LYS A 8 17.97 -40.26 -40.70
CA LYS A 8 17.13 -39.34 -39.94
C LYS A 8 17.50 -39.47 -38.48
N ALA A 9 17.89 -38.36 -37.85
CA ALA A 9 18.00 -38.27 -36.40
C ALA A 9 16.73 -38.86 -35.76
N SER A 10 16.92 -39.84 -34.88
CA SER A 10 15.84 -40.47 -34.14
C SER A 10 15.15 -39.42 -33.26
N LYS A 11 13.88 -39.66 -32.95
CA LYS A 11 13.02 -38.84 -32.09
C LYS A 11 13.49 -38.72 -30.62
N GLU A 12 14.74 -39.07 -30.32
CA GLU A 12 15.31 -39.09 -28.98
C GLU A 12 16.05 -37.80 -28.60
N ASP A 13 16.34 -36.91 -29.56
CA ASP A 13 17.07 -35.65 -29.29
C ASP A 13 16.21 -34.46 -28.82
N ALA A 14 14.99 -34.68 -28.34
CA ALA A 14 14.07 -33.58 -27.98
C ALA A 14 13.32 -33.77 -26.66
N GLY A 15 14.01 -34.19 -25.59
CA GLY A 15 13.39 -34.19 -24.27
C GLY A 15 14.40 -34.38 -23.16
N LEU A 16 15.02 -33.30 -22.69
CA LEU A 16 15.66 -33.31 -21.38
C LEU A 16 14.56 -33.61 -20.35
N LYS A 17 14.51 -34.85 -19.84
CA LYS A 17 13.58 -35.24 -18.80
C LYS A 17 14.04 -34.58 -17.50
N GLU A 18 13.15 -33.81 -16.88
CA GLU A 18 13.37 -33.23 -15.55
C GLU A 18 13.79 -34.33 -14.57
N THR A 19 14.95 -34.17 -13.93
CA THR A 19 15.45 -35.10 -12.93
C THR A 19 14.78 -34.86 -11.58
N GLU A 20 14.88 -35.83 -10.67
CA GLU A 20 14.38 -35.68 -9.30
C GLU A 20 15.06 -34.50 -8.58
N ALA A 21 16.37 -34.31 -8.81
CA ALA A 21 17.11 -33.16 -8.28
C ALA A 21 16.59 -31.83 -8.81
N ASP A 22 16.22 -31.74 -10.10
CA ASP A 22 15.64 -30.51 -10.69
C ASP A 22 14.29 -30.16 -10.03
N ARG A 23 13.48 -31.18 -9.72
CA ARG A 23 12.20 -31.00 -9.01
C ARG A 23 12.41 -30.49 -7.59
N GLU A 24 13.36 -31.06 -6.85
CA GLU A 24 13.68 -30.64 -5.49
C GLU A 24 14.12 -29.17 -5.43
N VAL A 25 14.95 -28.73 -6.38
CA VAL A 25 15.40 -27.34 -6.49
C VAL A 25 14.23 -26.40 -6.79
N ARG A 26 13.37 -26.75 -7.76
CA ARG A 26 12.18 -25.95 -8.11
C ARG A 26 11.21 -25.85 -6.92
N ASP A 27 10.92 -26.97 -6.27
CA ASP A 27 10.00 -27.02 -5.14
C ASP A 27 10.58 -26.26 -3.94
N GLY A 28 11.90 -26.33 -3.72
CA GLY A 28 12.63 -25.50 -2.76
C GLY A 28 12.47 -24.00 -3.05
N ALA A 29 12.72 -23.58 -4.29
CA ALA A 29 12.54 -22.19 -4.72
C ALA A 29 11.08 -21.71 -4.55
N PHE A 30 10.10 -22.56 -4.89
CA PHE A 30 8.69 -22.26 -4.69
C PHE A 30 8.33 -22.09 -3.22
N ARG A 31 8.85 -22.94 -2.32
CA ARG A 31 8.64 -22.79 -0.86
C ARG A 31 9.23 -21.49 -0.32
N VAL A 32 10.43 -21.10 -0.78
CA VAL A 32 11.05 -19.82 -0.39
C VAL A 32 10.18 -18.64 -0.85
N ALA A 33 9.76 -18.62 -2.12
CA ALA A 33 8.88 -17.56 -2.65
C ALA A 33 7.52 -17.52 -1.93
N ALA A 34 6.93 -18.67 -1.61
CA ALA A 34 5.68 -18.76 -0.85
C ALA A 34 5.85 -18.24 0.58
N GLY A 35 7.00 -18.47 1.22
CA GLY A 35 7.33 -17.93 2.54
C GLY A 35 7.44 -16.41 2.53
N GLU A 36 8.11 -15.84 1.53
CA GLU A 36 8.25 -14.39 1.38
C GLU A 36 6.89 -13.72 1.10
N LEU A 37 6.09 -14.27 0.20
CA LEU A 37 4.73 -13.78 -0.08
C LEU A 37 3.87 -13.78 1.18
N ARG A 38 3.91 -14.87 1.95
CA ARG A 38 3.20 -14.98 3.24
C ARG A 38 3.65 -13.90 4.21
N SER A 39 4.96 -13.65 4.33
CA SER A 39 5.49 -12.62 5.21
C SER A 39 5.02 -11.21 4.83
N PHE A 40 4.88 -10.89 3.53
CA PHE A 40 4.29 -9.61 3.11
C PHE A 40 2.81 -9.50 3.50
N ILE A 41 2.03 -10.55 3.26
CA ILE A 41 0.59 -10.58 3.59
C ILE A 41 0.37 -10.41 5.09
N GLU A 42 1.04 -11.21 5.92
CA GLU A 42 0.87 -11.20 7.37
C GLU A 42 1.24 -9.84 7.97
N ARG A 43 2.35 -9.23 7.50
CA ARG A 43 2.73 -7.87 7.94
C ARG A 43 1.70 -6.82 7.53
N PHE A 44 1.15 -6.91 6.33
CA PHE A 44 0.11 -5.98 5.87
C PHE A 44 -1.19 -6.13 6.65
N GLU A 45 -1.64 -7.36 6.90
CA GLU A 45 -2.85 -7.65 7.68
C GLU A 45 -2.70 -7.16 9.13
N HIS A 46 -1.51 -7.34 9.72
CA HIS A 46 -1.21 -6.78 11.04
C HIS A 46 -1.31 -5.25 11.05
N LEU A 47 -0.67 -4.56 10.10
CA LEU A 47 -0.76 -3.09 9.98
C LEU A 47 -2.20 -2.63 9.70
N ALA A 48 -3.00 -3.41 8.98
CA ALA A 48 -4.40 -3.11 8.73
C ALA A 48 -5.24 -3.20 10.01
N ALA A 49 -4.98 -4.20 10.86
CA ALA A 49 -5.60 -4.33 12.18
C ALA A 49 -5.20 -3.15 13.09
N GLU A 50 -3.91 -2.83 13.19
CA GLU A 50 -3.43 -1.67 13.96
C GLU A 50 -4.06 -0.36 13.49
N LYS A 51 -4.14 -0.16 12.16
CA LYS A 51 -4.78 1.03 11.58
C LYS A 51 -6.25 1.13 11.98
N LYS A 52 -6.97 0.00 12.03
CA LYS A 52 -8.37 -0.04 12.47
C LYS A 52 -8.47 0.36 13.95
N ASP A 53 -7.63 -0.22 14.81
CA ASP A 53 -7.65 0.07 16.24
C ASP A 53 -7.31 1.54 16.53
N ILE A 54 -6.31 2.11 15.84
CA ILE A 54 -5.99 3.54 15.90
C ILE A 54 -7.18 4.40 15.44
N ALA A 55 -7.87 4.01 14.37
CA ALA A 55 -9.03 4.75 13.88
C ALA A 55 -10.19 4.72 14.88
N ASP A 56 -10.39 3.60 15.57
CA ASP A 56 -11.41 3.48 16.62
C ASP A 56 -11.04 4.31 17.86
N GLN A 57 -9.78 4.28 18.31
CA GLN A 57 -9.27 5.17 19.37
C GLN A 57 -9.44 6.66 19.02
N GLN A 58 -9.18 7.06 17.77
CA GLN A 58 -9.42 8.43 17.32
C GLN A 58 -10.90 8.83 17.40
N LYS A 59 -11.83 7.90 17.12
CA LYS A 59 -13.28 8.16 17.27
C LYS A 59 -13.66 8.33 18.73
N GLU A 60 -13.10 7.54 19.63
CA GLU A 60 -13.36 7.64 21.07
C GLU A 60 -12.92 9.00 21.63
N VAL A 61 -11.73 9.48 21.26
CA VAL A 61 -11.26 10.82 21.64
C VAL A 61 -12.22 11.92 21.16
N MET A 62 -12.70 11.80 19.93
CA MET A 62 -13.66 12.77 19.38
C MET A 62 -15.03 12.69 20.06
N ALA A 63 -15.47 11.48 20.45
CA ALA A 63 -16.70 11.28 21.20
C ALA A 63 -16.60 11.86 22.61
N GLU A 64 -15.46 11.67 23.28
CA GLU A 64 -15.18 12.28 24.58
C GLU A 64 -15.21 13.81 24.49
N ALA A 65 -14.53 14.40 23.50
CA ALA A 65 -14.55 15.84 23.28
C ALA A 65 -15.99 16.36 23.06
N LYS A 66 -16.80 15.63 22.29
CA LYS A 66 -18.22 15.95 22.11
C LYS A 66 -18.99 15.91 23.43
N GLY A 67 -18.78 14.88 24.26
CA GLY A 67 -19.41 14.75 25.58
C GLY A 67 -19.02 15.87 26.55
N ARG A 68 -17.82 16.43 26.37
CA ARG A 68 -17.33 17.61 27.11
C ARG A 68 -17.82 18.96 26.53
N GLY A 69 -18.57 18.94 25.42
CA GLY A 69 -19.17 20.14 24.82
C GLY A 69 -18.34 20.81 23.70
N TYR A 70 -17.26 20.19 23.24
CA TYR A 70 -16.48 20.73 22.11
C TYR A 70 -17.15 20.43 20.76
N ASP A 71 -17.02 21.38 19.82
CA ASP A 71 -17.41 21.14 18.42
C ASP A 71 -16.35 20.28 17.71
N VAL A 72 -16.71 19.02 17.44
CA VAL A 72 -15.86 18.05 16.77
C VAL A 72 -15.47 18.49 15.34
N LYS A 73 -16.33 19.23 14.63
CA LYS A 73 -16.00 19.75 13.29
C LYS A 73 -14.87 20.77 13.39
N VAL A 74 -14.95 21.68 14.35
CA VAL A 74 -13.90 22.69 14.59
C VAL A 74 -12.58 22.03 15.02
N LEU A 75 -12.63 21.02 15.90
CA LEU A 75 -11.43 20.27 16.29
C LEU A 75 -10.75 19.59 15.09
N ARG A 76 -11.52 19.01 14.15
CA ARG A 76 -10.95 18.42 12.93
C ARG A 76 -10.30 19.46 12.02
N LEU A 77 -10.92 20.65 11.91
CA LEU A 77 -10.31 21.77 11.18
C LEU A 77 -8.98 22.19 11.82
N LEU A 78 -8.93 22.32 13.15
CA LEU A 78 -7.69 22.65 13.87
C LEU A 78 -6.61 21.58 13.67
N ILE A 79 -6.94 20.29 13.72
CA ILE A 79 -5.97 19.21 13.46
C ILE A 79 -5.43 19.29 12.03
N ALA A 80 -6.28 19.60 11.04
CA ALA A 80 -5.87 19.77 9.65
C ALA A 80 -4.94 20.98 9.48
N LEU A 81 -5.30 22.13 10.06
CA LEU A 81 -4.48 23.35 10.06
C LEU A 81 -3.10 23.09 10.67
N ARG A 82 -3.03 22.36 11.79
CA ARG A 82 -1.77 22.04 12.48
C ARG A 82 -0.81 21.14 11.69
N LYS A 83 -1.27 20.52 10.60
CA LYS A 83 -0.41 19.70 9.72
C LYS A 83 0.23 20.51 8.59
N ARG A 84 -0.20 21.76 8.37
CA ARG A 84 0.28 22.63 7.29
C ARG A 84 1.49 23.45 7.75
N ALA A 85 2.31 23.91 6.81
CA ALA A 85 3.39 24.83 7.12
C ALA A 85 2.81 26.20 7.54
N PRO A 86 3.41 26.91 8.51
CA PRO A 86 2.93 28.24 8.93
C PRO A 86 2.82 29.24 7.77
N ASP A 87 3.76 29.18 6.82
CA ASP A 87 3.79 30.09 5.66
C ASP A 87 2.60 29.83 4.71
N ASP A 88 2.26 28.56 4.44
CA ASP A 88 1.09 28.20 3.62
C ASP A 88 -0.22 28.67 4.26
N ILE A 89 -0.29 28.68 5.59
CA ILE A 89 -1.45 29.18 6.33
C ILE A 89 -1.55 30.69 6.17
N ALA A 90 -0.43 31.40 6.38
CA ALA A 90 -0.39 32.86 6.29
C ALA A 90 -0.72 33.37 4.89
N GLU A 91 -0.23 32.70 3.84
CA GLU A 91 -0.54 33.04 2.45
C GLU A 91 -2.02 32.88 2.15
N GLU A 92 -2.62 31.74 2.52
CA GLU A 92 -4.06 31.51 2.34
C GLU A 92 -4.92 32.50 3.15
N GLU A 93 -4.52 32.81 4.38
CA GLU A 93 -5.23 33.80 5.21
C GLU A 93 -5.19 35.20 4.61
N ALA A 94 -4.05 35.61 4.04
CA ALA A 94 -3.91 36.89 3.34
C ALA A 94 -4.83 36.95 2.10
N VAL A 95 -4.87 35.88 1.30
CA VAL A 95 -5.76 35.78 0.14
C VAL A 95 -7.23 35.79 0.56
N LEU A 96 -7.59 35.03 1.60
CA LEU A 96 -8.94 34.99 2.14
C LEU A 96 -9.39 36.38 2.64
N GLN A 97 -8.50 37.11 3.31
CA GLN A 97 -8.82 38.45 3.78
C GLN A 97 -9.07 39.40 2.60
N MET A 98 -8.24 39.37 1.57
CA MET A 98 -8.44 40.16 0.35
C MET A 98 -9.83 39.87 -0.28
N TYR A 99 -10.25 38.60 -0.33
CA TYR A 99 -11.57 38.24 -0.85
C TYR A 99 -12.71 38.71 0.06
N LYS A 100 -12.58 38.62 1.38
CA LYS A 100 -13.59 39.16 2.31
C LYS A 100 -13.75 40.66 2.15
N ASP A 101 -12.64 41.39 2.02
CA ASP A 101 -12.66 42.85 1.82
C ASP A 101 -13.37 43.21 0.51
N ALA A 102 -13.07 42.49 -0.58
CA ALA A 102 -13.75 42.68 -1.87
C ALA A 102 -15.26 42.38 -1.82
N LEU A 103 -15.69 41.49 -0.91
CA LEU A 103 -17.09 41.14 -0.71
C LEU A 103 -17.79 41.99 0.38
N GLY A 104 -17.08 42.92 1.03
CA GLY A 104 -17.62 43.71 2.14
C GLY A 104 -17.98 42.88 3.38
N MET A 105 -17.25 41.78 3.61
CA MET A 105 -17.42 40.86 4.74
C MET A 105 -16.45 41.13 5.91
N SER A 106 -15.78 42.30 5.91
CA SER A 106 -14.77 42.69 6.90
C SER A 106 -15.34 43.39 8.14
#